data_AF-A0A2N2DBV8-F1
#
_entry.id   AF-A0A2N2DBV8-F1
#
_cell.length_a   1.000
_cell.length_b   1.000
_cell.length_c   1.000
_cell.angle_alpha   90.00
_cell.angle_beta   90.00
_cell.angle_gamma   90.00
#
_symmetry.space_group_name_H-M   'P 1'
#
loop_
_entity.id
_entity.type
_entity.pdbx_description
1 polymer ?
#
loop_
_entity_poly.entity_id
_entity_poly.type
_entity_poly.pdbx_seq_one_letter_code
_entity_poly.pdbx_strand_id
1 'polypeptide(L)'
;TRCPDVPLCCPDNSETLSGCFRNGCPYAAEILTMIIEKNLTGESRILRTEARHRLKEGKGIRVFSRPDKLKSWLEDEGLKLDDRKHLITDAGKLIPGYDKSNGIEIFAHSPFAAYVDGELVDRNGSSLILHATFYCDEQKTKFILIGDTTHEVLTEIVNITKAHKNECRLEWDIFDVPHHCSYMALNSEKGKDKTDPVEDVKWLFDQGKTGGIIVSCSKTIPNNDDDDQPPHRQAANFYKDVATNILGEFVVTMEYPKSSDPAPLIITIEESGATLKKKICGAGVIMTSRQAPRAGVHNVR
;
A
#
# COMPACT_ATOMS: atom_id res chain seq x y z
N THR A 1 3.69 -0.04 -27.21
CA THR A 1 3.23 -1.36 -26.71
C THR A 1 2.46 -1.12 -25.43
N ARG A 2 1.13 -1.32 -25.43
CA ARG A 2 0.27 -0.98 -24.28
C ARG A 2 0.73 -1.69 -23.01
N CYS A 3 0.97 -0.92 -21.94
CA CYS A 3 1.05 -1.46 -20.58
C CYS A 3 -0.27 -2.18 -20.26
N PRO A 4 -0.24 -3.34 -19.56
CA PRO A 4 -1.45 -4.04 -19.18
C PRO A 4 -2.27 -3.18 -18.20
N ASP A 5 -3.56 -3.02 -18.48
CA ASP A 5 -4.52 -2.46 -17.53
C ASP A 5 -4.54 -3.37 -16.28
N VAL A 6 -4.05 -2.88 -15.14
CA VAL A 6 -4.15 -3.58 -13.86
C VAL A 6 -5.40 -3.08 -13.14
N PRO A 7 -6.51 -3.84 -13.10
CA PRO A 7 -7.70 -3.44 -12.37
C PRO A 7 -7.45 -3.57 -10.87
N LEU A 8 -7.52 -2.46 -10.14
CA LEU A 8 -7.66 -2.45 -8.68
C LEU A 8 -9.12 -2.79 -8.35
N CYS A 9 -9.44 -4.08 -8.26
CA CYS A 9 -10.73 -4.56 -7.78
C CYS A 9 -10.62 -4.94 -6.29
N CYS A 10 -11.26 -4.16 -5.41
CA CYS A 10 -11.72 -4.65 -4.11
C CYS A 10 -13.21 -5.03 -4.26
N PRO A 11 -13.59 -6.30 -4.10
CA PRO A 11 -14.96 -6.66 -3.77
C PRO A 11 -15.14 -6.62 -2.24
N ASP A 12 -16.23 -5.99 -1.81
CA ASP A 12 -16.96 -6.08 -0.55
C ASP A 12 -16.23 -6.22 0.80
N ASN A 13 -16.61 -5.28 1.69
CA ASN A 13 -16.55 -5.25 3.15
C ASN A 13 -15.82 -6.41 3.86
N SER A 14 -14.78 -6.01 4.60
CA SER A 14 -13.90 -6.82 5.44
C SER A 14 -13.00 -7.78 4.67
N GLU A 15 -11.86 -7.30 4.19
CA GLU A 15 -10.66 -8.14 4.06
C GLU A 15 -9.42 -7.29 3.75
N THR A 16 -8.36 -7.60 4.49
CA THR A 16 -7.01 -7.05 4.31
C THR A 16 -6.49 -7.34 2.90
N LEU A 17 -5.43 -6.63 2.49
CA LEU A 17 -4.71 -6.64 1.19
C LEU A 17 -4.42 -8.01 0.50
N SER A 18 -4.79 -9.15 1.10
CA SER A 18 -4.65 -10.51 0.56
C SER A 18 -5.51 -10.75 -0.71
N GLY A 19 -6.63 -10.05 -0.88
CA GLY A 19 -7.57 -10.29 -2.00
C GLY A 19 -7.10 -9.83 -3.39
N CYS A 20 -6.22 -8.84 -3.48
CA CYS A 20 -5.94 -8.11 -4.73
C CYS A 20 -5.04 -8.83 -5.75
N PHE A 21 -4.46 -10.00 -5.44
CA PHE A 21 -3.53 -10.71 -6.34
C PHE A 21 -4.12 -11.93 -7.05
N ARG A 22 -5.46 -12.09 -7.08
CA ARG A 22 -6.08 -13.37 -7.49
C ARG A 22 -6.06 -13.72 -8.98
N ASN A 23 -5.65 -12.86 -9.91
CA ASN A 23 -5.60 -13.25 -11.33
C ASN A 23 -4.33 -12.74 -12.04
N GLY A 24 -3.33 -13.61 -12.20
CA GLY A 24 -2.17 -13.42 -13.09
C GLY A 24 -0.82 -13.23 -12.41
N CYS A 25 -0.77 -13.10 -11.08
CA CYS A 25 0.48 -13.03 -10.34
C CYS A 25 1.00 -14.45 -10.03
N PRO A 26 2.20 -14.87 -10.49
CA PRO A 26 2.76 -16.19 -10.15
C PRO A 26 3.12 -16.35 -8.66
N TYR A 27 3.00 -15.30 -7.84
CA TYR A 27 3.34 -15.30 -6.42
C TYR A 27 2.22 -14.70 -5.58
N ALA A 28 1.63 -15.48 -4.66
CA ALA A 28 0.83 -14.92 -3.59
C ALA A 28 1.77 -14.27 -2.55
N ALA A 29 1.50 -13.01 -2.21
CA ALA A 29 2.23 -12.27 -1.18
C ALA A 29 1.60 -12.54 0.18
N GLU A 30 2.34 -13.15 1.10
CA GLU A 30 1.80 -13.57 2.40
C GLU A 30 2.66 -13.07 3.55
N ILE A 31 1.99 -12.61 4.60
CA ILE A 31 2.63 -12.17 5.84
C ILE A 31 2.85 -13.41 6.71
N LEU A 32 3.98 -13.43 7.42
CA LEU A 32 4.30 -14.49 8.39
C LEU A 32 3.08 -14.92 9.23
N THR A 33 2.32 -13.96 9.77
CA THR A 33 1.17 -14.22 10.65
C THR A 33 0.24 -15.25 10.02
N MET A 34 -0.01 -15.15 8.72
CA MET A 34 -0.87 -16.08 8.00
C MET A 34 -0.34 -17.51 7.99
N ILE A 35 0.97 -17.73 8.11
CA ILE A 35 1.59 -19.06 8.20
C ILE A 35 1.51 -19.60 9.63
N ILE A 36 1.84 -18.79 10.63
CA ILE A 36 2.09 -19.27 12.00
C ILE A 36 0.88 -19.22 12.92
N GLU A 37 -0.11 -18.38 12.62
CA GLU A 37 -1.28 -18.19 13.46
C GLU A 37 -2.05 -19.50 13.63
N LYS A 38 -2.58 -19.73 14.83
CA LYS A 38 -3.30 -20.96 15.22
C LYS A 38 -4.79 -20.63 15.38
N ASN A 39 -5.64 -21.66 15.38
CA ASN A 39 -7.08 -21.53 15.65
C ASN A 39 -7.90 -20.66 14.67
N LEU A 40 -7.33 -20.29 13.51
CA LEU A 40 -8.10 -19.67 12.41
C LEU A 40 -9.27 -20.55 11.96
N THR A 41 -10.40 -19.90 11.70
CA THR A 41 -11.63 -20.49 11.15
C THR A 41 -11.94 -19.88 9.77
N GLY A 42 -12.98 -20.37 9.10
CA GLY A 42 -13.44 -19.79 7.82
C GLY A 42 -12.37 -19.72 6.73
N GLU A 43 -12.39 -18.61 5.98
CA GLU A 43 -11.50 -18.36 4.84
C GLU A 43 -10.03 -18.21 5.24
N SER A 44 -9.75 -17.57 6.38
CA SER A 44 -8.39 -17.41 6.90
C SER A 44 -7.70 -18.77 7.11
N ARG A 45 -8.47 -19.82 7.50
CA ARG A 45 -7.96 -21.19 7.59
C ARG A 45 -7.59 -21.77 6.22
N ILE A 46 -8.39 -21.49 5.19
CA ILE A 46 -8.18 -21.98 3.82
C ILE A 46 -6.93 -21.31 3.25
N LEU A 47 -6.86 -19.98 3.34
CA LEU A 47 -5.72 -19.19 2.90
C LEU A 47 -4.43 -19.67 3.59
N ARG A 48 -4.42 -19.81 4.91
CA ARG A 48 -3.26 -20.36 5.64
C ARG A 48 -2.86 -21.75 5.13
N THR A 49 -3.84 -22.62 4.90
CA THR A 49 -3.57 -23.99 4.40
C THR A 49 -2.86 -23.94 3.05
N GLU A 50 -3.34 -23.10 2.14
CA GLU A 50 -2.72 -22.91 0.82
C GLU A 50 -1.32 -22.28 0.94
N ALA A 51 -1.15 -21.25 1.77
CA ALA A 51 0.14 -20.62 1.99
C ALA A 51 1.17 -21.61 2.55
N ARG A 52 0.76 -22.43 3.53
CA ARG A 52 1.59 -23.52 4.06
C ARG A 52 1.92 -24.58 3.00
N HIS A 53 0.95 -24.96 2.18
CA HIS A 53 1.18 -25.91 1.08
C HIS A 53 2.26 -25.39 0.12
N ARG A 54 2.12 -24.16 -0.38
CA ARG A 54 3.09 -23.53 -1.28
C ARG A 54 4.47 -23.36 -0.65
N LEU A 55 4.53 -23.01 0.63
CA LEU A 55 5.77 -22.89 1.36
C LEU A 55 6.47 -24.26 1.53
N LYS A 56 5.70 -25.34 1.77
CA LYS A 56 6.23 -26.71 1.79
C LYS A 56 6.74 -27.14 0.42
N GLU A 57 5.99 -26.86 -0.64
CA GLU A 57 6.38 -27.14 -2.04
C GLU A 57 7.55 -26.30 -2.53
N GLY A 58 7.86 -25.19 -1.85
CA GLY A 58 9.02 -24.35 -2.17
C GLY A 58 8.81 -23.37 -3.33
N LYS A 59 7.55 -23.08 -3.73
CA LYS A 59 7.21 -22.24 -4.90
C LYS A 59 5.80 -21.62 -4.79
N GLY A 60 5.54 -20.56 -5.56
CA GLY A 60 4.22 -19.94 -5.68
C GLY A 60 3.79 -19.03 -4.50
N ILE A 61 4.70 -18.78 -3.57
CA ILE A 61 4.51 -17.92 -2.39
C ILE A 61 5.71 -17.01 -2.21
N ARG A 62 5.47 -15.81 -1.69
CA ARG A 62 6.48 -14.91 -1.16
C ARG A 62 6.14 -14.60 0.29
N VAL A 63 7.06 -14.91 1.19
CA VAL A 63 6.92 -14.65 2.62
C VAL A 63 7.71 -13.40 2.97
N PHE A 64 7.11 -12.50 3.74
CA PHE A 64 7.79 -11.33 4.26
C PHE A 64 8.14 -11.51 5.73
N SER A 65 9.35 -11.10 6.11
CA SER A 65 10.01 -11.31 7.43
C SER A 65 10.81 -12.60 7.58
N ARG A 66 11.80 -12.55 8.49
CA ARG A 66 12.57 -13.69 9.06
C ARG A 66 12.48 -13.73 10.59
N PRO A 67 11.30 -13.94 11.17
CA PRO A 67 11.21 -14.14 12.60
C PRO A 67 11.60 -15.57 12.93
N ASP A 68 12.22 -15.76 14.10
CA ASP A 68 12.52 -17.09 14.65
C ASP A 68 11.30 -18.01 14.66
N LYS A 69 10.09 -17.43 14.76
CA LYS A 69 8.81 -18.15 14.64
C LYS A 69 8.64 -18.91 13.32
N LEU A 70 9.09 -18.35 12.19
CA LEU A 70 9.03 -19.04 10.89
C LEU A 70 9.99 -20.24 10.89
N LYS A 71 11.19 -20.04 11.45
CA LYS A 71 12.20 -21.09 11.55
C LYS A 71 11.68 -22.25 12.39
N SER A 72 11.13 -21.99 13.57
CA SER A 72 10.52 -23.02 14.42
C SER A 72 9.38 -23.75 13.70
N TRP A 73 8.49 -23.02 13.00
CA TRP A 73 7.42 -23.66 12.23
C TRP A 73 7.95 -24.55 11.10
N LEU A 74 8.99 -24.14 10.38
CA LEU A 74 9.62 -24.96 9.35
C LEU A 74 10.25 -26.22 9.94
N GLU A 75 10.94 -26.10 11.07
CA GLU A 75 11.56 -27.23 11.78
C GLU A 75 10.50 -28.25 12.25
N ASP A 76 9.38 -27.79 12.80
CA ASP A 76 8.24 -28.63 13.19
C ASP A 76 7.65 -29.41 11.99
N GLU A 77 7.75 -28.85 10.79
CA GLU A 77 7.30 -29.46 9.53
C GLU A 77 8.40 -30.28 8.83
N GLY A 78 9.56 -30.47 9.48
CA GLY A 78 10.68 -31.24 8.94
C GLY A 78 11.44 -30.53 7.81
N LEU A 79 11.32 -29.21 7.71
CA LEU A 79 11.96 -28.37 6.68
C LEU A 79 13.08 -27.51 7.27
N LYS A 80 14.03 -27.11 6.41
CA LYS A 80 15.10 -26.18 6.77
C LYS A 80 14.82 -24.79 6.23
N LEU A 81 15.09 -23.77 7.03
CA LEU A 81 15.00 -22.37 6.60
C LEU A 81 15.86 -22.09 5.36
N ASP A 82 17.06 -22.67 5.30
CA ASP A 82 17.99 -22.48 4.19
C ASP A 82 17.38 -22.89 2.84
N ASP A 83 16.59 -23.96 2.81
CA ASP A 83 15.93 -24.47 1.61
C ASP A 83 14.72 -23.59 1.18
N ARG A 84 14.38 -22.57 1.97
CA ARG A 84 13.24 -21.66 1.74
C ARG A 84 13.65 -20.19 1.69
N LYS A 85 14.93 -19.86 1.88
CA LYS A 85 15.45 -18.47 1.86
C LYS A 85 15.08 -17.71 0.59
N HIS A 86 15.03 -18.38 -0.57
CA HIS A 86 14.68 -17.75 -1.85
C HIS A 86 13.22 -17.28 -1.92
N LEU A 87 12.34 -17.78 -1.04
CA LEU A 87 10.93 -17.37 -0.92
C LEU A 87 10.71 -16.25 0.08
N ILE A 88 11.75 -15.84 0.81
CA ILE A 88 11.64 -14.83 1.87
C ILE A 88 12.21 -13.51 1.37
N THR A 89 11.45 -12.42 1.58
CA THR A 89 11.92 -11.05 1.34
C THR A 89 11.86 -10.26 2.65
N ASP A 90 13.00 -9.72 3.04
CA ASP A 90 13.12 -8.87 4.22
C ASP A 90 12.70 -7.44 3.89
N ALA A 91 12.24 -6.69 4.89
CA ALA A 91 12.09 -5.25 4.75
C ALA A 91 13.42 -4.59 4.35
N GLY A 92 13.32 -3.48 3.61
CA GLY A 92 14.49 -2.81 3.05
C GLY A 92 15.00 -3.44 1.75
N LYS A 93 14.30 -4.44 1.19
CA LYS A 93 14.71 -5.14 -0.03
C LYS A 93 13.66 -5.02 -1.13
N LEU A 94 14.15 -5.14 -2.37
CA LEU A 94 13.31 -5.34 -3.54
C LEU A 94 12.75 -6.77 -3.57
N ILE A 95 11.51 -6.91 -4.00
CA ILE A 95 10.88 -8.20 -4.22
C ILE A 95 11.45 -8.81 -5.51
N PRO A 96 12.07 -10.00 -5.47
CA PRO A 96 12.60 -10.65 -6.65
C PRO A 96 11.53 -10.88 -7.72
N GLY A 97 11.88 -10.64 -8.99
CA GLY A 97 10.98 -10.79 -10.13
C GLY A 97 10.16 -9.54 -10.49
N TYR A 98 10.34 -8.45 -9.74
CA TYR A 98 9.79 -7.13 -10.06
C TYR A 98 10.92 -6.11 -10.07
N ASP A 99 11.47 -5.87 -11.25
CA ASP A 99 12.46 -4.83 -11.49
C ASP A 99 12.06 -3.92 -12.68
N LYS A 100 12.88 -2.90 -12.92
CA LYS A 100 12.66 -1.93 -14.01
C LYS A 100 12.44 -2.61 -15.38
N SER A 101 13.11 -3.73 -15.66
CA SER A 101 12.95 -4.46 -16.92
C SER A 101 11.57 -5.13 -17.05
N ASN A 102 10.88 -5.38 -15.93
CA ASN A 102 9.50 -5.84 -15.89
C ASN A 102 8.48 -4.69 -15.98
N GLY A 103 8.93 -3.44 -16.05
CA GLY A 103 8.07 -2.25 -16.02
C GLY A 103 7.56 -1.89 -14.62
N ILE A 104 7.90 -2.67 -13.59
CA ILE A 104 7.52 -2.40 -12.19
C ILE A 104 8.59 -2.95 -11.24
N GLU A 105 9.04 -2.11 -10.32
CA GLU A 105 9.88 -2.48 -9.19
C GLU A 105 9.05 -2.43 -7.90
N ILE A 106 9.16 -3.42 -7.02
CA ILE A 106 8.45 -3.42 -5.73
C ILE A 106 9.44 -3.53 -4.57
N PHE A 107 9.34 -2.62 -3.62
CA PHE A 107 10.15 -2.54 -2.41
C PHE A 107 9.30 -2.83 -1.18
N ALA A 108 9.80 -3.67 -0.27
CA ALA A 108 9.14 -3.97 0.99
C ALA A 108 9.62 -3.04 2.10
N HIS A 109 8.73 -2.22 2.66
CA HIS A 109 9.00 -1.41 3.86
C HIS A 109 8.78 -2.19 5.15
N SER A 110 7.86 -3.16 5.12
CA SER A 110 7.50 -4.00 6.25
C SER A 110 7.21 -5.44 5.80
N PRO A 111 6.94 -6.38 6.73
CA PRO A 111 7.26 -6.36 8.16
C PRO A 111 8.74 -6.13 8.47
N PHE A 112 9.02 -5.47 9.59
CA PHE A 112 10.39 -5.24 10.10
C PHE A 112 10.40 -5.43 11.61
N ALA A 113 11.55 -5.85 12.12
CA ALA A 113 11.77 -6.00 13.55
C ALA A 113 12.73 -4.92 14.02
N ALA A 114 12.48 -4.35 15.20
CA ALA A 114 13.32 -3.35 15.82
C ALA A 114 13.83 -3.86 17.16
N TYR A 115 15.08 -3.51 17.51
CA TYR A 115 15.60 -3.77 18.84
C TYR A 115 15.05 -2.73 19.82
N VAL A 116 14.38 -3.21 20.87
CA VAL A 116 13.83 -2.40 21.96
C VAL A 116 14.42 -2.97 23.24
N ASP A 117 15.20 -2.17 23.97
CA ASP A 117 15.86 -2.60 25.22
C ASP A 117 16.68 -3.89 25.09
N GLY A 118 17.25 -4.13 23.91
CA GLY A 118 18.05 -5.32 23.61
C GLY A 118 17.25 -6.54 23.12
N GLU A 119 15.91 -6.47 23.12
CA GLU A 119 15.04 -7.51 22.58
C GLU A 119 14.53 -7.17 21.18
N LEU A 120 14.49 -8.16 20.29
CA LEU A 120 13.95 -8.00 18.95
C LEU A 120 12.41 -8.06 19.00
N VAL A 121 11.77 -6.91 18.83
CA VAL A 121 10.31 -6.78 18.86
C VAL A 121 9.78 -6.60 17.44
N ASP A 122 8.77 -7.40 17.09
CA ASP A 122 8.00 -7.24 15.86
C ASP A 122 7.07 -6.01 16.00
N ARG A 123 7.41 -4.91 15.33
CA ARG A 123 6.80 -3.60 15.57
C ARG A 123 5.55 -3.32 14.73
N ASN A 124 5.36 -4.02 13.61
CA ASN A 124 4.22 -3.78 12.70
C ASN A 124 3.29 -4.99 12.57
N GLY A 125 3.18 -5.75 13.66
CA GLY A 125 2.55 -7.06 13.82
C GLY A 125 1.34 -7.38 12.96
N SER A 126 1.56 -7.58 11.66
CA SER A 126 0.68 -8.10 10.59
C SER A 126 0.36 -7.17 9.41
N SER A 127 0.97 -5.98 9.26
CA SER A 127 0.73 -5.09 8.11
C SER A 127 1.89 -5.08 7.11
N LEU A 128 1.60 -5.41 5.85
CA LEU A 128 2.54 -5.38 4.73
C LEU A 128 2.46 -4.04 4.00
N ILE A 129 3.58 -3.34 3.95
CA ILE A 129 3.73 -2.01 3.40
C ILE A 129 4.69 -2.10 2.24
N LEU A 130 4.19 -1.77 1.05
CA LEU A 130 4.90 -1.91 -0.20
C LEU A 130 5.02 -0.56 -0.89
N HIS A 131 6.14 -0.36 -1.56
CA HIS A 131 6.35 0.75 -2.49
C HIS A 131 6.57 0.17 -3.88
N ALA A 132 5.63 0.42 -4.79
CA ALA A 132 5.73 0.05 -6.18
C ALA A 132 6.16 1.25 -7.02
N THR A 133 7.17 1.06 -7.87
CA THR A 133 7.59 2.04 -8.87
C THR A 133 7.32 1.47 -10.25
N PHE A 134 6.37 2.05 -10.96
CA PHE A 134 6.07 1.74 -12.35
C PHE A 134 6.97 2.55 -13.28
N TYR A 135 7.40 1.94 -14.38
CA TYR A 135 8.24 2.55 -15.39
C TYR A 135 7.52 2.56 -16.73
N CYS A 136 7.14 3.74 -17.21
CA CYS A 136 6.59 3.98 -18.54
C CYS A 136 7.55 4.93 -19.27
N ASP A 137 8.40 4.36 -20.13
CA ASP A 137 9.54 5.05 -20.75
C ASP A 137 10.45 5.74 -19.71
N GLU A 138 10.52 7.06 -19.73
CA GLU A 138 11.31 7.86 -18.77
C GLU A 138 10.53 8.23 -17.50
N GLN A 139 9.20 8.08 -17.52
CA GLN A 139 8.31 8.41 -16.41
C GLN A 139 8.33 7.32 -15.35
N LYS A 140 8.47 7.75 -14.09
CA LYS A 140 8.32 6.89 -12.91
C LYS A 140 7.05 7.28 -12.17
N THR A 141 6.21 6.30 -11.87
CA THR A 141 5.00 6.51 -11.07
C THR A 141 5.11 5.65 -9.81
N LYS A 142 5.02 6.28 -8.64
CA LYS A 142 5.24 5.66 -7.34
C LYS A 142 3.93 5.45 -6.61
N PHE A 143 3.69 4.23 -6.15
CA PHE A 143 2.50 3.85 -5.40
C PHE A 143 2.91 3.26 -4.05
N ILE A 144 2.40 3.84 -2.97
CA ILE A 144 2.56 3.32 -1.61
C ILE A 144 1.28 2.60 -1.18
N LEU A 145 1.42 1.33 -0.78
CA LEU A 145 0.37 0.49 -0.18
C LEU A 145 0.69 0.30 1.30
N ILE A 146 -0.22 0.66 2.20
CA ILE A 146 0.08 0.72 3.65
C ILE A 146 -0.76 -0.27 4.49
N GLY A 147 -1.95 -0.66 4.02
CA GLY A 147 -2.84 -1.51 4.80
C GLY A 147 -3.22 -0.88 6.16
N ASP A 148 -3.46 -1.73 7.16
CA ASP A 148 -4.01 -1.29 8.43
C ASP A 148 -2.91 -0.91 9.42
N THR A 149 -2.33 0.26 9.19
CA THR A 149 -1.14 0.73 9.92
C THR A 149 -1.45 2.00 10.73
N THR A 150 -0.84 2.13 11.90
CA THR A 150 -0.96 3.29 12.79
C THR A 150 0.19 4.30 12.60
N HIS A 151 0.05 5.48 13.18
CA HIS A 151 1.05 6.54 13.10
C HIS A 151 2.40 6.13 13.72
N GLU A 152 2.43 5.28 14.74
CA GLU A 152 3.67 4.79 15.35
C GLU A 152 4.49 3.97 14.35
N VAL A 153 3.85 3.05 13.63
CA VAL A 153 4.53 2.23 12.61
C VAL A 153 4.98 3.10 11.42
N LEU A 154 4.16 4.07 10.99
CA LEU A 154 4.56 5.00 9.94
C LEU A 154 5.74 5.87 10.35
N THR A 155 5.75 6.33 11.59
CA THR A 155 6.85 7.08 12.19
C THR A 155 8.14 6.27 12.16
N GLU A 156 8.09 4.99 12.53
CA GLU A 156 9.24 4.10 12.46
C GLU A 156 9.73 3.90 11.01
N ILE A 157 8.83 3.72 10.04
CA ILE A 157 9.21 3.60 8.61
C ILE A 157 9.91 4.85 8.10
N VAL A 158 9.38 6.02 8.43
CA VAL A 158 9.98 7.31 8.08
C VAL A 158 11.38 7.41 8.68
N ASN A 159 11.53 7.10 9.97
CA ASN A 159 12.81 7.19 10.67
C ASN A 159 13.85 6.19 10.15
N ILE A 160 13.46 4.93 9.93
CA ILE A 160 14.33 3.90 9.32
C ILE A 160 14.75 4.34 7.92
N THR A 161 13.81 4.82 7.10
CA THR A 161 14.10 5.26 5.73
C THR A 161 15.08 6.44 5.70
N LYS A 162 14.89 7.44 6.57
CA LYS A 162 15.81 8.57 6.75
C LYS A 162 17.19 8.12 7.25
N ALA A 163 17.24 7.21 8.23
CA ALA A 163 18.49 6.66 8.75
C ALA A 163 19.31 5.95 7.67
N HIS A 164 18.63 5.30 6.73
CA HIS A 164 19.24 4.66 5.56
C HIS A 164 19.47 5.61 4.36
N LYS A 165 19.17 6.91 4.48
CA LYS A 165 19.29 7.92 3.41
C LYS A 165 18.56 7.50 2.13
N ASN A 166 17.35 6.97 2.31
CA ASN A 166 16.56 6.35 1.25
C ASN A 166 15.17 7.00 1.10
N GLU A 167 15.06 8.28 1.43
CA GLU A 167 13.81 9.07 1.46
C GLU A 167 13.03 9.01 0.14
N CYS A 168 13.74 8.79 -0.98
CA CYS A 168 13.11 8.59 -2.30
C CYS A 168 12.12 7.40 -2.36
N ARG A 169 12.18 6.46 -1.40
CA ARG A 169 11.25 5.33 -1.22
C ARG A 169 9.97 5.69 -0.47
N LEU A 170 9.83 6.94 -0.03
CA LEU A 170 8.62 7.48 0.58
C LEU A 170 7.99 8.60 -0.27
N GLU A 171 8.58 8.92 -1.41
CA GLU A 171 7.90 9.72 -2.44
C GLU A 171 6.78 8.91 -3.10
N TRP A 172 5.66 9.57 -3.40
CA TRP A 172 4.48 8.93 -3.96
C TRP A 172 3.73 9.83 -4.97
N ASP A 173 3.16 9.18 -5.97
CA ASP A 173 2.17 9.72 -6.90
C ASP A 173 0.77 9.15 -6.62
N ILE A 174 0.71 7.94 -6.05
CA ILE A 174 -0.51 7.29 -5.57
C ILE A 174 -0.27 6.84 -4.13
N PHE A 175 -1.24 7.07 -3.25
CA PHE A 175 -1.13 6.71 -1.83
C PHE A 175 -2.40 6.02 -1.34
N ASP A 176 -2.27 4.79 -0.86
CA ASP A 176 -3.33 4.06 -0.17
C ASP A 176 -3.41 4.53 1.29
N VAL A 177 -4.54 5.12 1.67
CA VAL A 177 -4.75 5.65 3.01
C VAL A 177 -4.81 4.51 4.02
N PRO A 178 -4.06 4.59 5.14
CA PRO A 178 -3.99 3.48 6.07
C PRO A 178 -5.32 3.26 6.80
N HIS A 179 -5.61 1.98 7.08
CA HIS A 179 -6.71 1.55 7.95
C HIS A 179 -8.04 2.26 7.64
N HIS A 180 -8.46 2.21 6.37
CA HIS A 180 -9.73 2.77 5.92
C HIS A 180 -9.96 4.24 6.27
N CYS A 181 -8.91 5.08 6.31
CA CYS A 181 -8.99 6.50 6.75
C CYS A 181 -9.23 6.65 8.26
N SER A 182 -8.49 5.87 9.05
CA SER A 182 -8.46 5.99 10.51
C SER A 182 -7.62 7.17 10.98
N TYR A 183 -8.10 7.91 11.98
CA TYR A 183 -7.29 8.95 12.63
C TYR A 183 -6.04 8.37 13.32
N MET A 184 -6.05 7.08 13.69
CA MET A 184 -4.93 6.39 14.32
C MET A 184 -3.71 6.28 13.41
N ALA A 185 -3.89 6.41 12.09
CA ALA A 185 -2.82 6.50 11.12
C ALA A 185 -2.13 7.87 11.11
N LEU A 186 -2.76 8.89 11.69
CA LEU A 186 -2.26 10.26 11.76
C LEU A 186 -1.71 10.59 13.15
N ASN A 187 -2.47 10.26 14.21
CA ASN A 187 -2.16 10.62 15.58
C ASN A 187 -2.89 9.72 16.58
N SER A 188 -2.51 9.77 17.86
CA SER A 188 -3.17 9.06 18.96
C SER A 188 -4.52 9.69 19.35
N GLU A 189 -4.80 10.92 18.93
CA GLU A 189 -6.02 11.65 19.27
C GLU A 189 -6.79 12.12 18.02
N LYS A 190 -8.13 12.11 18.11
CA LYS A 190 -9.01 12.70 17.10
C LYS A 190 -8.86 14.23 17.18
N GLY A 191 -8.73 14.90 16.04
CA GLY A 191 -8.95 16.35 15.99
C GLY A 191 -10.43 16.69 15.94
N LYS A 192 -10.79 17.94 16.27
CA LYS A 192 -12.19 18.41 16.24
C LYS A 192 -12.73 18.49 14.81
N ASP A 193 -12.06 19.24 13.96
CA ASP A 193 -12.44 19.41 12.55
C ASP A 193 -11.50 18.64 11.62
N LYS A 194 -10.22 18.56 12.00
CA LYS A 194 -9.18 17.86 11.27
C LYS A 194 -8.21 17.25 12.28
N THR A 195 -7.82 15.99 12.09
CA THR A 195 -6.76 15.38 12.88
C THR A 195 -5.41 15.91 12.40
N ASP A 196 -4.65 16.52 13.31
CA ASP A 196 -3.28 16.93 13.04
C ASP A 196 -2.36 15.70 13.13
N PRO A 197 -1.61 15.36 12.08
CA PRO A 197 -0.68 14.24 12.13
C PRO A 197 0.52 14.54 13.03
N VAL A 198 1.13 13.48 13.58
CA VAL A 198 2.48 13.58 14.16
C VAL A 198 3.49 13.99 13.08
N GLU A 199 4.62 14.58 13.49
CA GLU A 199 5.58 15.23 12.58
C GLU A 199 6.07 14.31 11.45
N ASP A 200 6.44 13.07 11.76
CA ASP A 200 6.95 12.13 10.75
C ASP A 200 5.87 11.69 9.76
N VAL A 201 4.62 11.52 10.22
CA VAL A 201 3.48 11.23 9.33
C VAL A 201 3.18 12.44 8.46
N LYS A 202 3.20 13.66 9.03
CA LYS A 202 3.07 14.89 8.25
C LYS A 202 4.13 14.95 7.15
N TRP A 203 5.39 14.69 7.50
CA TRP A 203 6.51 14.69 6.58
C TRP A 203 6.33 13.67 5.45
N LEU A 204 5.80 12.47 5.75
CA LEU A 204 5.47 11.45 4.74
C LEU A 204 4.46 11.97 3.69
N PHE A 205 3.41 12.66 4.14
CA PHE A 205 2.42 13.25 3.23
C PHE A 205 2.97 14.47 2.47
N ASP A 206 3.96 15.19 3.01
CA ASP A 206 4.69 16.24 2.29
C ASP A 206 5.54 15.66 1.13
N GLN A 207 5.77 14.34 1.06
CA GLN A 207 6.49 13.70 -0.05
C GLN A 207 5.63 13.44 -1.30
N GLY A 208 4.33 13.77 -1.24
CA GLY A 208 3.40 13.64 -2.36
C GLY A 208 3.78 14.54 -3.53
N LYS A 209 3.76 13.98 -4.75
CA LYS A 209 4.04 14.75 -5.97
C LYS A 209 2.80 15.50 -6.45
N THR A 210 3.03 16.59 -7.18
CA THR A 210 1.94 17.38 -7.79
C THR A 210 1.06 16.49 -8.67
N GLY A 211 -0.27 16.58 -8.48
CA GLY A 211 -1.24 15.71 -9.13
C GLY A 211 -1.43 14.36 -8.45
N GLY A 212 -0.88 14.16 -7.26
CA GLY A 212 -0.96 12.90 -6.53
C GLY A 212 -2.39 12.45 -6.21
N ILE A 213 -2.61 11.14 -6.17
CA ILE A 213 -3.92 10.53 -5.93
C ILE A 213 -3.89 9.82 -4.58
N ILE A 214 -4.67 10.31 -3.63
CA ILE A 214 -4.84 9.69 -2.31
C ILE A 214 -6.14 8.88 -2.32
N VAL A 215 -6.04 7.57 -2.10
CA VAL A 215 -7.16 6.63 -2.17
C VAL A 215 -7.52 6.16 -0.78
N SER A 216 -8.77 6.36 -0.38
CA SER A 216 -9.35 5.71 0.80
C SER A 216 -10.20 4.52 0.36
N CYS A 217 -9.71 3.32 0.63
CA CYS A 217 -10.48 2.08 0.48
C CYS A 217 -11.43 1.95 1.67
N SER A 218 -12.62 2.57 1.64
CA SER A 218 -13.52 2.62 2.79
C SER A 218 -14.99 2.79 2.37
N LYS A 219 -15.91 2.64 3.34
CA LYS A 219 -17.29 3.14 3.23
C LYS A 219 -17.29 4.67 3.01
N THR A 220 -18.43 5.24 2.66
CA THR A 220 -18.59 6.70 2.56
C THR A 220 -18.10 7.39 3.84
N ILE A 221 -17.40 8.52 3.70
CA ILE A 221 -16.92 9.32 4.82
C ILE A 221 -18.13 9.86 5.59
N PRO A 222 -18.19 9.66 6.92
CA PRO A 222 -19.33 10.14 7.71
C PRO A 222 -19.36 11.67 7.77
N ASN A 223 -20.55 12.21 8.01
CA ASN A 223 -20.76 13.64 8.25
C ASN A 223 -20.72 14.02 9.74
N ASN A 224 -20.49 13.05 10.62
CA ASN A 224 -20.38 13.17 12.08
C ASN A 224 -19.18 12.34 12.59
N ASP A 225 -18.95 12.40 13.91
CA ASP A 225 -17.80 11.76 14.56
C ASP A 225 -18.26 10.69 15.59
N ASP A 226 -19.47 10.18 15.41
CA ASP A 226 -20.16 9.29 16.37
C ASP A 226 -19.59 7.85 16.35
N ASP A 227 -18.97 7.43 15.25
CA ASP A 227 -18.37 6.10 15.09
C ASP A 227 -16.91 6.10 15.57
N ASP A 228 -16.56 5.06 16.31
CA ASP A 228 -15.18 4.80 16.70
C ASP A 228 -14.41 4.07 15.60
N GLN A 229 -15.11 3.34 14.72
CA GLN A 229 -14.50 2.66 13.59
C GLN A 229 -14.32 3.60 12.39
N PRO A 230 -13.23 3.44 11.61
CA PRO A 230 -12.99 4.23 10.42
C PRO A 230 -14.03 3.94 9.31
N PRO A 231 -14.15 4.84 8.32
CA PRO A 231 -13.42 6.08 8.13
C PRO A 231 -13.84 7.18 9.09
N HIS A 232 -12.88 8.03 9.46
CA HIS A 232 -13.12 9.19 10.32
C HIS A 232 -13.12 10.50 9.50
N ARG A 233 -14.16 11.31 9.68
CA ARG A 233 -14.34 12.59 8.96
C ARG A 233 -13.15 13.54 9.13
N GLN A 234 -12.67 13.69 10.36
CA GLN A 234 -11.53 14.54 10.70
C GLN A 234 -10.20 14.06 10.10
N ALA A 235 -10.03 12.74 9.90
CA ALA A 235 -8.87 12.21 9.19
C ALA A 235 -9.01 12.45 7.68
N ALA A 236 -10.20 12.25 7.12
CA ALA A 236 -10.48 12.55 5.71
C ALA A 236 -10.23 14.03 5.37
N ASN A 237 -10.53 14.96 6.29
CA ASN A 237 -10.23 16.37 6.11
C ASN A 237 -8.73 16.66 5.99
N PHE A 238 -7.88 15.95 6.74
CA PHE A 238 -6.42 16.04 6.55
C PHE A 238 -6.00 15.58 5.15
N TYR A 239 -6.48 14.42 4.70
CA TYR A 239 -6.11 13.90 3.37
C TYR A 239 -6.62 14.78 2.23
N LYS A 240 -7.82 15.38 2.37
CA LYS A 240 -8.36 16.37 1.42
C LYS A 240 -7.49 17.62 1.34
N ASP A 241 -6.98 18.10 2.46
CA ASP A 241 -6.05 19.25 2.49
C ASP A 241 -4.73 18.90 1.79
N VAL A 242 -4.16 17.71 2.07
CA VAL A 242 -2.94 17.24 1.38
C VAL A 242 -3.17 17.18 -0.13
N ALA A 243 -4.25 16.53 -0.57
CA ALA A 243 -4.60 16.44 -1.99
C ALA A 243 -4.74 17.83 -2.64
N THR A 244 -5.42 18.76 -1.98
CA THR A 244 -5.59 20.14 -2.47
C THR A 244 -4.24 20.85 -2.62
N ASN A 245 -3.36 20.74 -1.63
CA ASN A 245 -2.05 21.41 -1.63
C ASN A 245 -1.12 20.92 -2.74
N ILE A 246 -1.26 19.66 -3.16
CA ILE A 246 -0.49 19.09 -4.27
C ILE A 246 -1.23 19.15 -5.62
N LEU A 247 -2.36 19.87 -5.73
CA LEU A 247 -3.20 19.90 -6.93
C LEU A 247 -3.63 18.49 -7.38
N GLY A 248 -3.84 17.61 -6.41
CA GLY A 248 -4.18 16.20 -6.58
C GLY A 248 -5.65 15.87 -6.33
N GLU A 249 -5.93 14.58 -6.12
CA GLU A 249 -7.28 14.08 -5.84
C GLU A 249 -7.31 13.23 -4.57
N PHE A 250 -8.33 13.43 -3.73
CA PHE A 250 -8.69 12.49 -2.66
C PHE A 250 -9.95 11.75 -3.08
N VAL A 251 -9.89 10.42 -3.10
CA VAL A 251 -10.96 9.56 -3.64
C VAL A 251 -11.30 8.43 -2.68
N VAL A 252 -12.59 8.17 -2.52
CA VAL A 252 -13.12 7.14 -1.62
C VAL A 252 -13.81 6.07 -2.46
N THR A 253 -13.46 4.80 -2.26
CA THR A 253 -13.92 3.71 -3.14
C THR A 253 -15.45 3.59 -3.19
N MET A 254 -16.13 3.72 -2.04
CA MET A 254 -17.60 3.67 -1.98
C MET A 254 -18.30 5.01 -2.30
N GLU A 255 -17.54 6.04 -2.70
CA GLU A 255 -18.07 7.30 -3.23
C GLU A 255 -17.78 7.46 -4.73
N TYR A 256 -16.91 6.62 -5.30
CA TYR A 256 -16.43 6.74 -6.66
C TYR A 256 -17.19 5.85 -7.64
N PRO A 257 -17.58 6.32 -8.84
CA PRO A 257 -17.55 7.73 -9.26
C PRO A 257 -18.67 8.55 -8.61
N LYS A 258 -19.68 7.88 -8.05
CA LYS A 258 -20.81 8.48 -7.33
C LYS A 258 -21.22 7.56 -6.19
N SER A 259 -21.48 8.09 -5.00
CA SER A 259 -21.84 7.29 -3.81
C SER A 259 -23.13 6.48 -3.96
N SER A 260 -24.03 6.88 -4.86
CA SER A 260 -25.28 6.14 -5.14
C SER A 260 -25.09 4.93 -6.07
N ASP A 261 -23.97 4.89 -6.80
CA ASP A 261 -23.64 3.84 -7.78
C ASP A 261 -22.11 3.69 -7.84
N PRO A 262 -21.49 3.19 -6.74
CA PRO A 262 -20.05 3.04 -6.68
C PRO A 262 -19.60 2.01 -7.72
N ALA A 263 -18.45 2.26 -8.34
CA ALA A 263 -17.85 1.38 -9.31
C ALA A 263 -16.33 1.27 -9.08
N PRO A 264 -15.68 0.20 -9.59
CA PRO A 264 -14.24 0.03 -9.43
C PRO A 264 -13.46 1.27 -9.85
N LEU A 265 -12.58 1.70 -8.97
CA LEU A 265 -11.67 2.81 -9.20
C LEU A 265 -10.54 2.35 -10.11
N ILE A 266 -10.31 3.06 -11.22
CA ILE A 266 -9.29 2.70 -12.20
C ILE A 266 -8.30 3.87 -12.30
N ILE A 267 -7.04 3.61 -11.94
CA ILE A 267 -5.93 4.53 -12.19
C ILE A 267 -5.10 3.94 -13.31
N THR A 268 -4.98 4.68 -14.41
CA THR A 268 -4.14 4.32 -15.54
C THR A 268 -2.74 4.89 -15.33
N ILE A 269 -1.71 4.10 -15.64
CA ILE A 269 -0.31 4.52 -15.57
C ILE A 269 0.24 4.54 -16.98
N GLU A 270 0.57 5.74 -17.47
CA GLU A 270 1.07 6.00 -18.82
C GLU A 270 2.31 6.92 -18.77
N GLU A 271 2.84 7.29 -19.94
CA GLU A 271 3.96 8.23 -20.09
C GLU A 271 3.74 9.57 -19.39
N SER A 272 2.48 9.98 -19.20
CA SER A 272 2.11 11.20 -18.48
C SER A 272 1.97 11.03 -16.96
N GLY A 273 2.23 9.83 -16.42
CA GLY A 273 2.07 9.51 -14.99
C GLY A 273 0.75 8.83 -14.66
N ALA A 274 0.35 8.88 -13.39
CA ALA A 274 -0.90 8.33 -12.91
C ALA A 274 -2.09 9.21 -13.32
N THR A 275 -3.16 8.62 -13.84
CA THR A 275 -4.40 9.33 -14.16
C THR A 275 -5.61 8.55 -13.68
N LEU A 276 -6.47 9.20 -12.89
CA LEU A 276 -7.74 8.64 -12.46
C LEU A 276 -8.77 8.64 -13.61
N LYS A 277 -9.26 7.47 -13.99
CA LYS A 277 -10.21 7.31 -15.11
C LYS A 277 -11.64 7.66 -14.69
N LYS A 278 -12.06 8.90 -14.96
CA LYS A 278 -13.42 9.37 -14.69
C LYS A 278 -14.42 8.74 -15.67
N LYS A 279 -15.36 7.92 -15.16
CA LYS A 279 -16.50 7.43 -15.95
C LYS A 279 -17.44 8.60 -16.27
N ILE A 280 -17.46 9.05 -17.52
CA ILE A 280 -18.47 10.00 -17.99
C ILE A 280 -19.77 9.22 -18.24
N CYS A 281 -20.74 9.38 -17.33
CA CYS A 281 -22.13 8.98 -17.59
C CYS A 281 -22.76 10.00 -18.54
N GLY A 282 -22.50 9.84 -19.84
CA GLY A 282 -23.02 10.68 -20.91
C GLY A 282 -22.29 10.33 -22.21
N ALA A 283 -23.04 10.07 -23.27
CA ALA A 283 -22.53 9.51 -24.52
C ALA A 283 -21.21 10.15 -25.00
N GLY A 284 -20.16 9.34 -25.08
CA GLY A 284 -19.07 9.49 -26.03
C GLY A 284 -18.20 10.76 -25.96
N VAL A 285 -17.57 11.05 -24.82
CA VAL A 285 -16.28 11.77 -24.81
C VAL A 285 -15.44 11.19 -23.66
N ILE A 286 -14.20 10.78 -23.91
CA ILE A 286 -13.23 10.41 -22.86
C ILE A 286 -12.45 11.67 -22.53
N MET A 287 -12.70 12.28 -21.37
CA MET A 287 -11.86 13.37 -20.85
C MET A 287 -10.86 12.79 -19.85
N THR A 288 -9.61 12.62 -20.29
CA THR A 288 -8.48 12.40 -19.40
C THR A 288 -8.06 13.74 -18.79
N SER A 289 -8.07 13.88 -17.47
CA SER A 289 -7.36 14.99 -16.82
C SER A 289 -5.86 14.77 -17.03
N ARG A 290 -5.24 15.53 -17.94
CA ARG A 290 -3.81 15.45 -18.20
C ARG A 290 -3.04 16.22 -17.14
N GLN A 291 -1.99 15.61 -16.60
CA GLN A 291 -0.95 16.34 -15.88
C GLN A 291 -0.24 17.27 -16.87
N ALA A 292 -0.04 18.53 -16.50
CA ALA A 292 0.66 19.49 -17.35
C ALA A 292 2.13 19.03 -17.55
N PRO A 293 2.70 19.15 -18.76
CA PRO A 293 4.10 18.81 -19.00
C PRO A 293 5.01 19.62 -18.09
N ARG A 294 6.07 18.99 -17.56
CA ARG A 294 7.13 19.70 -16.83
C ARG A 294 7.80 20.70 -17.78
N ALA A 295 7.81 21.98 -17.40
CA ALA A 295 8.54 23.00 -18.14
C ALA A 295 10.04 22.94 -17.80
N GLY A 296 10.88 22.75 -18.82
CA GLY A 296 12.29 23.15 -18.80
C GLY A 296 13.29 22.07 -19.21
N VAL A 297 13.69 22.06 -20.49
CA VAL A 297 15.09 22.24 -20.89
C VAL A 297 15.08 23.03 -22.22
N HIS A 298 15.44 24.31 -22.16
CA HIS A 298 15.79 25.06 -23.37
C HIS A 298 17.14 24.56 -23.86
N ASN A 299 17.15 23.83 -24.97
CA ASN A 299 18.36 23.71 -25.79
C ASN A 299 18.54 25.03 -26.53
N VAL A 300 19.47 25.86 -26.06
CA VAL A 300 20.11 26.88 -26.89
C VAL A 300 21.34 26.24 -27.51
N ARG A 301 21.40 26.38 -28.84
CA ARG A 301 22.39 25.89 -29.83
C ARG A 301 23.79 25.56 -29.33
#